data_AF-A0AA38GIH6-F1
#
_entry.id   AF-A0AA38GIH6-F1
#
_cell.length_a   1.000
_cell.length_b   1.000
_cell.length_c   1.000
_cell.angle_alpha   90.00
_cell.angle_beta   90.00
_cell.angle_gamma   90.00
#
_symmetry.space_group_name_H-M   'P 1'
#
loop_
_entity.id
_entity.type
_entity.pdbx_description
1 polymer ?
#
loop_
_entity_poly.entity_id
_entity_poly.type
_entity_poly.pdbx_seq_one_letter_code
_entity_poly.pdbx_strand_id
1 'polypeptide(L)' 'VHERPETGDVEVLTKGDNNLEDDRLLYADGQLWLQKHHIMGRAVGFLPYVGWVTIIMTEKPIIK' A
#
# COMPACT_ATOMS: atom_id res chain seq x y z
N VAL A 1 -14.48 0.64 -0.40
CA VAL A 1 -14.57 -0.03 -1.71
C VAL A 1 -16.01 0.06 -2.15
N HIS A 2 -16.25 0.61 -3.33
CA HIS A 2 -17.56 0.70 -3.94
C HIS A 2 -17.57 -0.20 -5.18
N GLU A 3 -18.62 -0.99 -5.37
CA GLU A 3 -18.77 -1.89 -6.51
C GLU A 3 -19.99 -1.46 -7.31
N ARG A 4 -19.80 -1.22 -8.61
CA ARG A 4 -20.91 -0.84 -9.50
C ARG A 4 -21.64 -2.11 -9.93
N PRO A 5 -22.92 -2.31 -9.54
CA PRO A 5 -23.65 -3.55 -9.79
C PRO A 5 -23.84 -3.88 -11.28
N GLU A 6 -23.82 -2.86 -12.13
CA GLU A 6 -24.11 -2.97 -13.56
C GLU A 6 -22.88 -3.39 -14.38
N THR A 7 -21.68 -3.00 -13.96
CA THR A 7 -20.43 -3.26 -14.70
C THR A 7 -19.47 -4.19 -13.96
N GLY A 8 -19.69 -4.43 -12.66
CA GLY A 8 -18.75 -5.15 -11.80
C GLY A 8 -17.46 -4.36 -11.52
N ASP A 9 -17.42 -3.06 -11.84
CA ASP A 9 -16.26 -2.23 -11.60
C ASP A 9 -16.09 -1.92 -10.12
N VAL A 10 -14.85 -2.04 -9.67
CA VAL A 10 -14.47 -1.78 -8.28
C VAL A 10 -13.77 -0.42 -8.19
N GLU A 11 -14.35 0.47 -7.41
CA GLU A 11 -13.84 1.80 -7.08
C GLU A 11 -13.28 1.80 -5.65
N VAL A 12 -12.04 2.26 -5.51
CA VAL A 12 -11.28 2.25 -4.27
C VAL A 12 -10.93 3.68 -3.87
N LEU A 13 -11.04 3.94 -2.58
CA LEU A 13 -10.62 5.18 -1.94
C LEU A 13 -9.50 4.81 -0.95
N THR A 14 -8.38 5.51 -1.05
CA THR A 14 -7.20 5.28 -0.20
C THR A 14 -7.19 6.26 0.96
N LYS A 15 -6.59 5.80 2.06
CA LYS A 15 -6.24 6.60 3.23
C LYS A 15 -4.86 6.17 3.69
N GLY A 16 -3.91 7.10 3.74
CA GLY A 16 -2.51 6.80 4.02
C GLY A 16 -2.12 6.87 5.50
N ASP A 17 -2.80 7.70 6.28
CA ASP A 17 -2.50 7.98 7.68
C ASP A 17 -3.78 8.05 8.54
N ASN A 18 -3.64 8.50 9.79
CA ASN A 18 -4.76 8.68 10.72
C ASN A 18 -5.25 10.14 10.75
N ASN A 19 -5.45 10.77 9.59
CA ASN A 19 -6.03 12.11 9.50
C ASN A 19 -7.55 12.05 9.24
N LEU A 20 -8.23 13.21 9.25
CA LEU A 20 -9.68 13.31 9.01
C LEU A 20 -10.06 13.25 7.53
N GLU A 21 -9.15 13.60 6.64
CA GLU A 21 -9.41 13.72 5.21
C GLU A 21 -9.08 12.42 4.46
N ASP A 22 -9.51 12.32 3.21
CA ASP A 22 -9.15 11.22 2.33
C ASP A 22 -7.94 11.63 1.47
N ASP A 23 -7.18 10.67 0.95
CA ASP A 23 -6.00 10.92 0.11
C ASP A 23 -6.34 11.52 -1.28
N ARG A 24 -7.57 12.00 -1.51
CA ARG A 24 -8.06 12.48 -2.80
C ARG A 24 -7.26 13.65 -3.35
N LEU A 25 -6.66 14.46 -2.47
CA LEU A 25 -5.76 15.55 -2.89
C LEU A 25 -4.51 15.04 -3.63
N LEU A 26 -4.14 13.77 -3.42
CA LEU A 26 -3.00 13.15 -4.09
C LEU A 26 -3.38 12.49 -5.42
N TYR A 27 -4.66 12.46 -5.78
CA TYR A 27 -5.12 11.90 -7.05
C TYR A 27 -4.93 12.91 -8.19
N ALA A 28 -5.05 12.45 -9.44
CA ALA A 28 -5.06 13.35 -10.58
C ALA A 28 -6.26 14.31 -10.51
N ASP A 29 -6.16 15.47 -11.16
CA ASP A 29 -7.24 16.47 -11.15
C ASP A 29 -8.58 15.88 -11.63
N GLY A 30 -9.65 16.11 -10.87
CA GLY A 30 -10.98 15.55 -11.11
C GLY A 30 -11.13 14.05 -10.80
N GLN A 31 -10.09 13.34 -10.37
CA GLN A 31 -10.16 11.92 -10.05
C GLN A 31 -10.63 11.71 -8.60
N LEU A 32 -11.81 11.14 -8.44
CA LEU A 32 -12.42 10.88 -7.12
C LEU A 32 -12.18 9.45 -6.60
N TRP A 33 -11.92 8.51 -7.51
CA TRP A 33 -11.81 7.09 -7.21
C TRP A 33 -10.64 6.44 -7.96
N LEU A 34 -10.04 5.43 -7.35
CA LEU A 34 -9.10 4.54 -8.01
C LEU A 34 -9.85 3.33 -8.58
N GLN A 35 -9.51 2.94 -9.80
CA GLN A 35 -9.97 1.70 -10.40
C GLN A 35 -8.88 0.64 -10.30
N LYS A 36 -9.23 -0.62 -10.54
CA LYS A 36 -8.32 -1.76 -10.41
C LYS A 36 -7.01 -1.60 -11.19
N HIS A 37 -7.04 -0.96 -12.36
CA HIS A 37 -5.84 -0.74 -13.18
C HIS A 37 -4.89 0.33 -12.61
N HIS A 38 -5.35 1.18 -11.69
CA HIS A 38 -4.50 2.11 -10.94
C HIS A 38 -3.76 1.42 -9.78
N ILE A 39 -4.12 0.18 -9.42
CA ILE A 39 -3.56 -0.55 -8.27
C ILE A 39 -2.46 -1.47 -8.78
N MET A 40 -1.21 -1.17 -8.42
CA MET A 40 -0.07 -2.01 -8.82
C MET A 40 0.00 -3.34 -8.06
N GLY A 41 -0.50 -3.40 -6.83
CA GLY A 41 -0.46 -4.60 -6.01
C GLY A 41 -1.08 -4.41 -4.64
N ARG A 42 -1.18 -5.50 -3.88
CA ARG A 42 -1.67 -5.52 -2.50
C ARG A 42 -0.62 -6.18 -1.61
N ALA A 43 -0.27 -5.55 -0.50
CA ALA A 43 0.56 -6.20 0.51
C ALA A 43 -0.20 -7.40 1.10
N VAL A 44 0.38 -8.59 1.02
CA VAL A 44 -0.21 -9.86 1.51
C VAL A 44 0.48 -10.41 2.74
N GLY A 45 1.62 -9.83 3.12
CA GLY A 45 2.41 -10.25 4.28
C GLY A 45 3.46 -9.20 4.62
N PHE A 46 3.96 -9.26 5.85
CA PHE A 46 4.96 -8.34 6.39
C PHE A 46 5.96 -9.12 7.23
N LEU A 47 7.25 -8.88 7.02
CA LEU A 47 8.35 -9.54 7.73
C LEU A 47 9.16 -8.52 8.54
N PRO A 48 8.75 -8.19 9.78
CA PRO A 48 9.35 -7.10 10.55
C PRO A 48 10.81 -7.36 10.97
N TYR A 49 11.22 -8.62 11.10
CA TYR A 49 12.51 -8.98 11.72
C TYR A 49 13.63 -9.30 10.73
N VAL A 50 13.37 -9.30 9.41
CA VAL A 50 14.40 -9.62 8.41
C VAL A 50 15.59 -8.65 8.50
N GLY A 51 15.34 -7.38 8.81
CA GLY A 51 16.41 -6.40 9.00
C GLY A 51 17.39 -6.74 10.13
N TRP A 52 16.95 -7.48 11.15
CA TRP A 52 17.81 -7.88 12.27
C TRP A 52 18.85 -8.92 11.84
N VAL A 53 18.50 -9.80 10.88
CA VAL A 53 19.44 -10.77 10.31
C VAL A 53 20.59 -10.04 9.60
N THR A 54 20.28 -8.99 8.84
CA THR A 54 21.28 -8.16 8.16
C THR A 54 22.23 -7.48 9.14
N ILE A 55 21.71 -6.95 10.24
CA ILE A 55 22.52 -6.32 11.30
C ILE A 55 23.46 -7.35 11.91
N ILE A 56 22.96 -8.54 12.27
CA ILE A 56 23.77 -9.61 12.86
C ILE A 56 24.91 -10.05 11.93
N MET A 57 24.62 -10.26 10.64
CA MET A 57 25.64 -10.65 9.64
C MET A 57 26.71 -9.59 9.45
N THR A 58 26.36 -8.31 9.62
CA THR A 58 27.28 -7.19 9.41
C THR A 58 28.13 -6.89 10.65
N GLU A 59 27.53 -6.97 11.85
CA GLU A 59 28.18 -6.55 13.10
C GLU A 59 28.88 -7.68 13.88
N LYS A 60 28.64 -8.95 13.53
CA LYS A 60 29.33 -10.10 14.14
C LYS A 60 30.47 -10.59 13.23
N PRO A 61 31.74 -10.40 13.59
CA PRO A 61 32.87 -10.88 12.79
C PRO A 61 33.00 -12.40 12.73
N ILE A 62 32.20 -13.16 13.49
CA ILE A 62 32.18 -14.64 13.45
C ILE A 62 31.55 -15.17 12.14
N ILE A 63 30.80 -14.33 11.41
CA ILE A 63 30.13 -14.69 10.14
C ILE A 63 30.85 -14.08 8.91
N LYS A 64 31.88 -13.23 9.10
CA LYS A 64 32.63 -12.61 7.99
C LYS A 64 33.78 -13.50 7.50
#